data_AF-V4UK45-F1
#
_entry.id   AF-V4UK45-F1
#
_cell.length_a   1.000
_cell.length_b   1.000
_cell.length_c   1.000
_cell.angle_alpha   90.00
_cell.angle_beta   90.00
_cell.angle_gamma   90.00
#
_symmetry.space_group_name_H-M   'P 1'
#
loop_
_entity.id
_entity.type
_entity.pdbx_description
1 polymer ?
#
loop_
_entity_poly.entity_id
_entity_poly.type
_entity_poly.pdbx_seq_one_letter_code
_entity_poly.pdbx_strand_id
1 'polypeptide(L)'
;MGDIENQGVTLREMFEGQVHLKKGVIKILSSMSLKCAVELGIADVIHSHGRPITLSELASALNIQPTKTRSLFHFMRLFVHVGLFSKTKVVNHNEQEEAYGLTPTSTLLIKDNSYCLSPLVTGLLDQDFVSSFQYLSSWFKANDLTLWETVRGLKFWDYLSQNPGLSQHPIFQGLRSMVDVGGGTGAFARIISEAFPGIKCTTDNFKYIEGDMFQFIPPADAFFFKTVFHFFDDEDCLKLLKKCREAIASNGERGKVLIIDIVIDEKEDDRELTESKLLFDIFMNFNVGGKERTEQEWGSLFVNAESRSMTFQKEYLDLVLVPLGLLIMFTYHLFLLYRYLHHPHTTAFGFENNDKRAWVERFMQVEKKDAGVAITVITSNISAATFLSTVSLTLSSLIGAWLGSSTNNIFESELILGDTRASTISIKYISLLSCFLLAFSCFVQSTRHFVHATYLISMPEDNVPVKYAEIAIIKGGEFWSLGLRALYFALNLLLWFFGPIPMFLSSIILVIILHYLDTNTTPLHNYSTSESCTDQKVADRIYGKATFIDHNNNRGCGLR
;
A
#
# COMPACT_ATOMS: atom_id res chain seq x y z
N MET A 1 -7.39 -50.81 8.41
CA MET A 1 -8.84 -50.53 8.56
C MET A 1 -9.13 -49.89 9.92
N GLY A 2 -8.51 -50.36 11.01
CA GLY A 2 -8.60 -49.69 12.33
C GLY A 2 -7.93 -48.30 12.42
N ASP A 3 -7.03 -47.94 11.50
CA ASP A 3 -6.30 -46.66 11.57
C ASP A 3 -7.14 -45.42 11.18
N ILE A 4 -8.31 -45.62 10.56
CA ILE A 4 -9.18 -44.53 10.10
C ILE A 4 -10.02 -43.95 11.27
N GLU A 5 -10.47 -44.81 12.19
CA GLU A 5 -11.31 -44.38 13.32
C GLU A 5 -10.56 -43.46 14.31
N ASN A 6 -9.22 -43.54 14.35
CA ASN A 6 -8.37 -42.68 15.19
C ASN A 6 -8.29 -41.21 14.71
N GLN A 7 -8.86 -40.85 13.56
CA GLN A 7 -8.90 -39.46 13.07
C GLN A 7 -10.27 -38.78 13.24
N GLY A 8 -11.26 -39.46 13.83
CA GLY A 8 -12.58 -38.88 14.09
C GLY A 8 -13.46 -38.64 12.86
N VAL A 9 -13.02 -39.06 11.66
CA VAL A 9 -13.77 -38.97 10.41
C VAL A 9 -14.33 -40.35 10.04
N THR A 10 -15.63 -40.42 9.75
CA THR A 10 -16.28 -41.68 9.38
C THR A 10 -15.95 -42.10 7.94
N LEU A 11 -16.00 -43.41 7.67
CA LEU A 11 -15.88 -43.95 6.30
C LEU A 11 -16.90 -43.35 5.32
N ARG A 12 -18.06 -42.91 5.83
CA ARG A 12 -19.10 -42.26 5.04
C ARG A 12 -18.68 -40.86 4.60
N GLU A 13 -18.18 -40.03 5.52
CA GLU A 13 -17.68 -38.68 5.21
C GLU A 13 -16.48 -38.75 4.24
N MET A 14 -15.59 -39.73 4.40
CA MET A 14 -14.52 -39.98 3.44
C MET A 14 -15.05 -40.31 2.04
N PHE A 15 -16.11 -41.12 1.93
CA PHE A 15 -16.71 -41.46 0.63
C PHE A 15 -17.43 -40.25 0.00
N GLU A 16 -18.20 -39.50 0.78
CA GLU A 16 -18.87 -38.28 0.32
C GLU A 16 -17.84 -37.23 -0.14
N GLY A 17 -16.73 -37.06 0.60
CA GLY A 17 -15.58 -36.23 0.21
C GLY A 17 -14.90 -36.71 -1.09
N GLN A 18 -14.72 -38.02 -1.27
CA GLN A 18 -14.19 -38.57 -2.54
C GLN A 18 -15.12 -38.29 -3.72
N VAL A 19 -16.44 -38.40 -3.55
CA VAL A 19 -17.42 -38.09 -4.60
C VAL A 19 -17.37 -36.61 -4.95
N HIS A 20 -17.30 -35.73 -3.95
CA HIS A 20 -17.17 -34.28 -4.15
C HIS A 20 -15.88 -33.92 -4.92
N LEU A 21 -14.73 -34.43 -4.48
CA LEU A 21 -13.45 -34.19 -5.15
C LEU A 21 -13.44 -34.71 -6.60
N LYS A 22 -13.94 -35.93 -6.84
CA LYS A 22 -14.04 -36.52 -8.18
C LYS A 22 -14.96 -35.70 -9.09
N LYS A 23 -16.08 -35.19 -8.56
CA LYS A 23 -16.99 -34.27 -9.30
C LYS A 23 -16.24 -32.99 -9.71
N GLY A 24 -15.44 -32.40 -8.81
CA GLY A 24 -14.60 -31.24 -9.12
C GLY A 24 -13.63 -31.49 -10.27
N VAL A 25 -12.84 -32.57 -10.20
CA VAL A 25 -11.85 -32.93 -11.24
C VAL A 25 -12.49 -33.10 -12.62
N ILE A 26 -13.68 -33.71 -12.72
CA ILE A 26 -14.34 -33.94 -14.01
C ILE A 26 -15.27 -32.80 -14.45
N LYS A 27 -15.45 -31.73 -13.66
CA LYS A 27 -16.37 -30.62 -13.96
C LYS A 27 -16.06 -29.96 -15.33
N ILE A 28 -14.78 -29.89 -15.70
CA ILE A 28 -14.33 -29.37 -17.00
C ILE A 28 -14.93 -30.13 -18.21
N LEU A 29 -15.19 -31.44 -18.07
CA LEU A 29 -15.82 -32.23 -19.13
C LEU A 29 -17.25 -31.80 -19.42
N SER A 30 -17.97 -31.27 -18.41
CA SER A 30 -19.32 -30.72 -18.63
C SER A 30 -19.27 -29.46 -19.50
N SER A 31 -18.34 -28.54 -19.23
CA SER A 31 -18.14 -27.33 -20.02
C SER A 31 -17.69 -27.66 -21.46
N MET A 32 -16.72 -28.56 -21.61
CA MET A 32 -16.26 -28.99 -22.95
C MET A 32 -17.34 -29.76 -23.72
N SER A 33 -18.22 -30.48 -23.02
CA SER A 33 -19.40 -31.11 -23.64
C SER A 33 -20.40 -30.06 -24.12
N LEU A 34 -20.66 -29.02 -23.33
CA LEU A 34 -21.53 -27.90 -23.74
C LEU A 34 -20.98 -27.17 -24.97
N LYS A 35 -19.66 -26.88 -25.01
CA LYS A 35 -18.98 -26.34 -26.20
C LYS A 35 -19.23 -27.21 -27.43
N CYS A 36 -18.98 -28.52 -27.31
CA CYS A 36 -19.20 -29.49 -28.39
C CYS A 36 -20.67 -29.51 -28.87
N ALA A 37 -21.65 -29.37 -27.97
CA ALA A 37 -23.07 -29.32 -28.35
C ALA A 37 -23.43 -28.05 -29.16
N VAL A 38 -22.79 -26.91 -28.85
CA VAL A 38 -22.94 -25.66 -29.58
C VAL A 38 -22.23 -25.73 -30.94
N GLU A 39 -20.99 -26.23 -30.99
CA GLU A 39 -20.21 -26.38 -32.23
C GLU A 39 -20.88 -27.33 -33.22
N LEU A 40 -21.45 -28.44 -32.74
CA LEU A 40 -22.25 -29.36 -33.55
C LEU A 40 -23.62 -28.79 -33.95
N GLY A 41 -24.12 -27.74 -33.28
CA GLY A 41 -25.45 -27.19 -33.53
C GLY A 41 -26.60 -28.13 -33.11
N ILE A 42 -26.42 -28.90 -32.03
CA ILE A 42 -27.41 -29.89 -31.57
C ILE A 42 -28.77 -29.24 -31.32
N ALA A 43 -28.80 -28.06 -30.67
CA ALA A 43 -30.03 -27.32 -30.42
C ALA A 43 -30.71 -26.85 -31.72
N ASP A 44 -29.95 -26.34 -32.69
CA ASP A 44 -30.46 -25.91 -34.00
C ASP A 44 -31.07 -27.09 -34.78
N VAL A 45 -30.43 -28.27 -34.73
CA VAL A 45 -30.94 -29.49 -35.40
C VAL A 45 -32.23 -29.99 -34.75
N ILE A 46 -32.32 -30.03 -33.42
CA ILE A 46 -33.57 -30.41 -32.74
C ILE A 46 -34.67 -29.37 -33.02
N HIS A 47 -34.34 -28.08 -33.04
CA HIS A 47 -35.27 -27.00 -33.33
C HIS A 47 -35.84 -27.09 -34.75
N SER A 48 -34.97 -27.18 -35.76
CA SER A 48 -35.34 -27.26 -37.18
C SER A 48 -36.06 -28.57 -37.54
N HIS A 49 -35.86 -29.65 -36.78
CA HIS A 49 -36.63 -30.89 -36.92
C HIS A 49 -38.10 -30.76 -36.44
N GLY A 50 -38.41 -29.76 -35.60
CA GLY A 50 -39.77 -29.40 -35.19
C GLY A 50 -40.50 -30.38 -34.25
N ARG A 51 -39.85 -31.48 -33.86
CA ARG A 51 -40.37 -32.51 -32.94
C ARG A 51 -39.19 -33.17 -32.19
N PRO A 52 -39.43 -33.98 -31.13
CA PRO A 52 -38.38 -34.79 -30.54
C PRO A 52 -37.73 -35.72 -31.56
N ILE A 53 -36.40 -35.74 -31.60
CA ILE A 53 -35.60 -36.42 -32.63
C ILE A 53 -34.93 -37.68 -32.07
N THR A 54 -34.96 -38.79 -32.80
CA THR A 54 -34.27 -40.03 -32.38
C THR A 54 -32.74 -39.89 -32.45
N LEU A 55 -31.99 -40.77 -31.78
CA LEU A 55 -30.53 -40.77 -31.84
C LEU A 55 -29.98 -40.95 -33.28
N SER A 56 -30.64 -41.77 -34.09
CA SER A 56 -30.28 -42.07 -35.48
C SER A 56 -30.55 -40.89 -36.40
N GLU A 57 -31.74 -40.28 -36.31
CA GLU A 57 -32.08 -39.04 -37.02
C GLU A 57 -31.10 -37.91 -36.64
N LEU A 58 -30.80 -37.74 -35.35
CA LEU A 58 -29.89 -36.70 -34.86
C LEU A 58 -28.46 -36.91 -35.37
N ALA A 59 -27.93 -38.14 -35.30
CA ALA A 59 -26.61 -38.45 -35.83
C ALA A 59 -26.52 -38.21 -37.34
N SER A 60 -27.59 -38.53 -38.08
CA SER A 60 -27.68 -38.28 -39.52
C SER A 60 -27.71 -36.78 -39.84
N ALA A 61 -28.55 -36.00 -39.16
CA ALA A 61 -28.68 -34.56 -39.38
C ALA A 61 -27.42 -33.78 -39.00
N LEU A 62 -26.68 -34.23 -37.99
CA LEU A 62 -25.37 -33.70 -37.59
C LEU A 62 -24.20 -34.19 -38.47
N ASN A 63 -24.45 -35.04 -39.48
CA ASN A 63 -23.43 -35.70 -40.31
C ASN A 63 -22.35 -36.45 -39.50
N ILE A 64 -22.73 -37.03 -38.36
CA ILE A 64 -21.82 -37.77 -37.48
C ILE A 64 -21.52 -39.14 -38.09
N GLN A 65 -20.24 -39.52 -38.13
CA GLN A 65 -19.81 -40.84 -38.60
C GLN A 65 -20.53 -41.97 -37.83
N PRO A 66 -21.08 -43.00 -38.49
CA PRO A 66 -21.85 -44.06 -37.82
C PRO A 66 -21.12 -44.76 -36.66
N THR A 67 -19.79 -44.87 -36.75
CA THR A 67 -18.92 -45.43 -35.69
C THR A 67 -18.93 -44.58 -34.39
N LYS A 68 -19.29 -43.30 -34.47
CA LYS A 68 -19.34 -42.35 -33.35
C LYS A 68 -20.75 -42.13 -32.78
N THR A 69 -21.80 -42.72 -33.37
CA THR A 69 -23.19 -42.60 -32.86
C THR A 69 -23.33 -43.07 -31.40
N ARG A 70 -22.57 -44.10 -31.01
CA ARG A 70 -22.51 -44.56 -29.60
C ARG A 70 -21.87 -43.52 -28.67
N SER A 71 -20.90 -42.74 -29.16
CA SER A 71 -20.32 -41.63 -28.40
C SER A 71 -21.33 -40.50 -28.23
N LEU A 72 -22.06 -40.13 -29.30
CA LEU A 72 -23.13 -39.13 -29.24
C LEU A 72 -24.19 -39.50 -28.18
N PHE A 73 -24.59 -40.77 -28.10
CA PHE A 73 -25.49 -41.25 -27.05
C PHE A 73 -24.99 -40.94 -25.63
N HIS A 74 -23.68 -41.07 -25.37
CA HIS A 74 -23.11 -40.77 -24.06
C HIS A 74 -23.17 -39.26 -23.73
N PHE A 75 -22.95 -38.38 -24.72
CA PHE A 75 -23.16 -36.94 -24.57
C PHE A 75 -24.64 -36.60 -24.34
N MET A 76 -25.56 -37.11 -25.17
CA MET A 76 -26.99 -36.86 -25.02
C MET A 76 -27.53 -37.37 -23.67
N ARG A 77 -27.02 -38.49 -23.15
CA ARG A 77 -27.36 -38.99 -21.82
C ARG A 77 -26.89 -38.05 -20.70
N LEU A 78 -25.71 -37.44 -20.83
CA LEU A 78 -25.23 -36.41 -19.91
C LEU A 78 -26.12 -35.15 -19.98
N PHE A 79 -26.38 -34.65 -21.19
CA PHE A 79 -27.20 -33.45 -21.40
C PHE A 79 -28.63 -33.60 -20.89
N VAL A 80 -29.23 -34.79 -21.03
CA VAL A 80 -30.54 -35.09 -20.41
C VAL A 80 -30.45 -35.09 -18.88
N HIS A 81 -29.39 -35.65 -18.30
CA HIS A 81 -29.21 -35.69 -16.85
C HIS A 81 -29.03 -34.30 -16.23
N VAL A 82 -28.35 -33.38 -16.92
CA VAL A 82 -28.17 -31.98 -16.48
C VAL A 82 -29.28 -31.04 -16.96
N GLY A 83 -30.38 -31.55 -17.51
CA GLY A 83 -31.55 -30.75 -17.92
C GLY A 83 -31.36 -29.90 -19.19
N LEU A 84 -30.25 -30.04 -19.90
CA LEU A 84 -30.00 -29.32 -21.16
C LEU A 84 -30.89 -29.82 -22.30
N PHE A 85 -31.21 -31.12 -22.35
CA PHE A 85 -32.20 -31.67 -23.30
C PHE A 85 -33.24 -32.51 -22.54
N SER A 86 -34.43 -32.67 -23.10
CA SER A 86 -35.47 -33.55 -22.57
C SER A 86 -35.41 -34.92 -23.25
N LYS A 87 -35.92 -35.95 -22.58
CA LYS A 87 -36.01 -37.31 -23.13
C LYS A 87 -37.46 -37.77 -23.16
N THR A 88 -37.88 -38.25 -24.32
CA THR A 88 -39.24 -38.70 -24.60
C THR A 88 -39.21 -40.07 -25.26
N LYS A 89 -40.34 -40.77 -25.26
CA LYS A 89 -40.52 -42.01 -26.02
C LYS A 89 -41.41 -41.71 -27.22
N VAL A 90 -40.96 -42.12 -28.41
CA VAL A 90 -41.70 -41.99 -29.66
C VAL A 90 -41.99 -43.41 -30.17
N VAL A 91 -43.18 -43.61 -30.74
CA VAL A 91 -43.54 -44.90 -31.36
C VAL A 91 -43.19 -44.84 -32.83
N ASN A 92 -42.31 -45.73 -33.27
CA ASN A 92 -41.85 -45.84 -34.65
C ASN A 92 -41.98 -47.29 -35.09
N HIS A 93 -42.72 -47.57 -36.17
CA HIS A 93 -42.96 -48.93 -36.69
C HIS A 93 -43.34 -50.01 -35.63
N ASN A 94 -44.15 -49.64 -34.63
CA ASN A 94 -44.55 -50.45 -33.45
C ASN A 94 -43.47 -50.71 -32.39
N GLU A 95 -42.27 -50.16 -32.52
CA GLU A 95 -41.25 -50.16 -31.47
C GLU A 95 -41.23 -48.80 -30.72
N GLN A 96 -40.83 -48.82 -29.43
CA GLN A 96 -40.64 -47.60 -28.65
C GLN A 96 -39.18 -47.15 -28.73
N GLU A 97 -38.93 -46.08 -29.47
CA GLU A 97 -37.60 -45.46 -29.56
C GLU A 97 -37.47 -44.28 -28.59
N GLU A 98 -36.24 -44.01 -28.16
CA GLU A 98 -35.91 -42.85 -27.33
C GLU A 98 -35.58 -41.64 -28.20
N ALA A 99 -36.28 -40.53 -27.98
CA ALA A 99 -36.11 -39.28 -28.71
C ALA A 99 -35.81 -38.09 -27.77
N TYR A 100 -35.05 -37.13 -28.28
CA TYR A 100 -34.55 -35.98 -27.54
C TYR A 100 -35.31 -34.71 -27.94
N GLY A 101 -35.76 -33.95 -26.96
CA GLY A 101 -36.40 -32.64 -27.16
C GLY A 101 -35.57 -31.51 -26.56
N LEU A 102 -35.97 -30.27 -26.88
CA LEU A 102 -35.42 -29.07 -26.24
C LEU A 102 -35.93 -28.95 -24.80
N THR A 103 -35.26 -28.09 -24.03
CA THR A 103 -35.68 -27.54 -22.73
C THR A 103 -35.49 -26.03 -22.79
N PRO A 104 -36.03 -25.23 -21.84
CA PRO A 104 -35.76 -23.79 -21.79
C PRO A 104 -34.26 -23.48 -21.89
N THR A 105 -33.41 -24.25 -21.20
CA THR A 105 -31.95 -24.10 -21.23
C THR A 105 -31.36 -24.30 -22.63
N SER A 106 -31.73 -25.34 -23.38
CA SER A 106 -31.22 -25.52 -24.75
C SER A 106 -31.82 -24.55 -25.77
N THR A 107 -32.99 -23.97 -25.52
CA THR A 107 -33.50 -22.90 -26.41
C THR A 107 -32.62 -21.65 -26.39
N LEU A 108 -31.84 -21.42 -25.33
CA LEU A 108 -30.82 -20.36 -25.27
C LEU A 108 -29.65 -20.59 -26.25
N LEU A 109 -29.51 -21.80 -26.83
CA LEU A 109 -28.40 -22.12 -27.74
C LEU A 109 -28.77 -22.01 -29.23
N ILE A 110 -30.06 -21.81 -29.56
CA ILE A 110 -30.54 -21.72 -30.95
C ILE A 110 -30.07 -20.41 -31.57
N LYS A 111 -29.43 -20.47 -32.74
CA LYS A 111 -28.78 -19.31 -33.38
C LYS A 111 -29.75 -18.19 -33.78
N ASP A 112 -30.97 -18.54 -34.17
CA ASP A 112 -31.99 -17.59 -34.65
C ASP A 112 -32.71 -16.84 -33.51
N ASN A 113 -32.46 -17.22 -32.25
CA ASN A 113 -33.04 -16.53 -31.09
C ASN A 113 -32.27 -15.23 -30.77
N SER A 114 -32.99 -14.13 -30.52
CA SER A 114 -32.40 -12.83 -30.15
C SER A 114 -31.65 -12.82 -28.82
N TYR A 115 -31.81 -13.87 -28.01
CA TYR A 115 -31.14 -14.10 -26.73
C TYR A 115 -30.21 -15.33 -26.79
N CYS A 116 -29.68 -15.66 -27.97
CA CYS A 116 -28.74 -16.76 -28.15
C CYS A 116 -27.46 -16.56 -27.32
N LEU A 117 -27.16 -17.51 -26.43
CA LEU A 117 -25.96 -17.56 -25.59
C LEU A 117 -24.87 -18.47 -26.16
N SER A 118 -25.07 -19.10 -27.33
CA SER A 118 -24.02 -19.87 -28.02
C SER A 118 -22.71 -19.08 -28.21
N PRO A 119 -22.72 -17.78 -28.58
CA PRO A 119 -21.49 -16.96 -28.65
C PRO A 119 -20.76 -16.84 -27.31
N LEU A 120 -21.49 -16.73 -26.19
CA LEU A 120 -20.92 -16.67 -24.84
C LEU A 120 -20.23 -17.99 -24.49
N VAL A 121 -20.88 -19.12 -24.80
CA VAL A 121 -20.29 -20.46 -24.61
C VAL A 121 -19.01 -20.62 -25.44
N THR A 122 -19.01 -20.24 -26.72
CA THR A 122 -17.81 -20.37 -27.57
C THR A 122 -16.69 -19.42 -27.18
N GLY A 123 -17.01 -18.19 -26.74
CA GLY A 123 -16.01 -17.20 -26.31
C GLY A 123 -15.35 -17.56 -24.98
N LEU A 124 -16.12 -17.83 -23.93
CA LEU A 124 -15.58 -18.19 -22.61
C LEU A 124 -14.83 -19.52 -22.60
N LEU A 125 -15.18 -20.43 -23.53
CA LEU A 125 -14.54 -21.73 -23.68
C LEU A 125 -13.61 -21.79 -24.89
N ASP A 126 -13.18 -20.64 -25.43
CA ASP A 126 -12.14 -20.60 -26.46
C ASP A 126 -10.80 -21.16 -25.93
N GLN A 127 -9.98 -21.70 -26.84
CA GLN A 127 -8.72 -22.33 -26.51
C GLN A 127 -7.76 -21.39 -25.76
N ASP A 128 -7.70 -20.10 -26.12
CA ASP A 128 -6.76 -19.17 -25.49
C ASP A 128 -7.18 -18.74 -24.08
N PHE A 129 -8.49 -18.70 -23.79
CA PHE A 129 -8.97 -18.54 -22.42
C PHE A 129 -8.71 -19.80 -21.59
N VAL A 130 -9.17 -20.96 -22.06
CA VAL A 130 -9.14 -22.21 -21.28
C VAL A 130 -7.71 -22.69 -21.00
N SER A 131 -6.77 -22.50 -21.93
CA SER A 131 -5.36 -22.88 -21.73
C SER A 131 -4.63 -21.99 -20.71
N SER A 132 -5.05 -20.73 -20.52
CA SER A 132 -4.43 -19.83 -19.54
C SER A 132 -4.60 -20.34 -18.11
N PHE A 133 -5.70 -21.01 -17.79
CA PHE A 133 -5.94 -21.60 -16.45
C PHE A 133 -4.98 -22.73 -16.07
N GLN A 134 -4.22 -23.30 -17.02
CA GLN A 134 -3.17 -24.27 -16.71
C GLN A 134 -2.00 -23.65 -15.92
N TYR A 135 -1.84 -22.34 -15.98
CA TYR A 135 -0.74 -21.58 -15.38
C TYR A 135 -1.07 -20.95 -14.03
N LEU A 136 -2.28 -21.17 -13.47
CA LEU A 136 -2.73 -20.58 -12.20
C LEU A 136 -1.74 -20.79 -11.05
N SER A 137 -1.30 -22.02 -10.82
CA SER A 137 -0.38 -22.37 -9.74
C SER A 137 1.02 -21.76 -9.86
N SER A 138 1.43 -21.37 -11.07
CA SER A 138 2.66 -20.61 -11.32
C SER A 138 2.43 -19.10 -11.20
N TRP A 139 1.28 -18.60 -11.66
CA TRP A 139 0.89 -17.20 -11.58
C TRP A 139 0.76 -16.71 -10.14
N PHE A 140 0.13 -17.50 -9.24
CA PHE A 140 0.11 -17.25 -7.79
C PHE A 140 1.50 -17.19 -7.11
N LYS A 141 2.58 -17.46 -7.84
CA LYS A 141 3.98 -17.39 -7.37
C LYS A 141 4.84 -16.43 -8.20
N ALA A 142 4.23 -15.69 -9.12
CA ALA A 142 4.87 -14.80 -10.07
C ALA A 142 4.56 -13.33 -9.75
N ASN A 143 4.79 -12.44 -10.72
CA ASN A 143 4.65 -11.00 -10.58
C ASN A 143 3.18 -10.54 -10.63
N ASP A 144 2.93 -9.28 -10.24
CA ASP A 144 1.61 -8.63 -10.11
C ASP A 144 0.83 -8.39 -11.43
N LEU A 145 1.20 -9.04 -12.54
CA LEU A 145 0.46 -8.97 -13.80
C LEU A 145 -0.78 -9.87 -13.77
N THR A 146 -1.76 -9.63 -14.65
CA THR A 146 -2.89 -10.57 -14.82
C THR A 146 -2.41 -11.94 -15.29
N LEU A 147 -3.20 -13.01 -15.07
CA LEU A 147 -2.90 -14.34 -15.61
C LEU A 147 -2.82 -14.27 -17.15
N TRP A 148 -3.70 -13.49 -17.77
CA TRP A 148 -3.69 -13.27 -19.22
C TRP A 148 -2.37 -12.68 -19.71
N GLU A 149 -1.93 -11.55 -19.16
CA GLU A 149 -0.66 -10.90 -19.52
C GLU A 149 0.54 -11.81 -19.22
N THR A 150 0.50 -12.57 -18.12
CA THR A 150 1.56 -13.53 -17.74
C THR A 150 1.70 -14.67 -18.77
N VAL A 151 0.60 -15.18 -19.30
CA VAL A 151 0.60 -16.30 -20.27
C VAL A 151 0.81 -15.83 -21.71
N ARG A 152 0.32 -14.64 -22.08
CA ARG A 152 0.30 -14.14 -23.46
C ARG A 152 1.36 -13.09 -23.77
N GLY A 153 1.84 -12.35 -22.78
CA GLY A 153 2.80 -11.26 -22.98
C GLY A 153 2.22 -9.98 -23.59
N LEU A 154 0.89 -9.86 -23.69
CA LEU A 154 0.19 -8.64 -24.11
C LEU A 154 -1.13 -8.48 -23.33
N LYS A 155 -1.69 -7.26 -23.33
CA LYS A 155 -2.94 -6.96 -22.63
C LYS A 155 -4.14 -7.62 -23.30
N PHE A 156 -5.18 -7.86 -22.49
CA PHE A 156 -6.43 -8.46 -22.95
C PHE A 156 -7.09 -7.68 -24.11
N TRP A 157 -7.21 -6.36 -23.96
CA TRP A 157 -7.81 -5.49 -24.97
C TRP A 157 -6.99 -5.41 -26.26
N ASP A 158 -5.66 -5.39 -26.14
CA ASP A 158 -4.75 -5.42 -27.30
C ASP A 158 -4.94 -6.72 -28.10
N TYR A 159 -5.10 -7.87 -27.41
CA TYR A 159 -5.36 -9.16 -28.05
C TYR A 159 -6.70 -9.16 -28.79
N LEU A 160 -7.78 -8.66 -28.18
CA LEU A 160 -9.10 -8.59 -28.84
C LEU A 160 -9.09 -7.65 -30.05
N SER A 161 -8.33 -6.56 -30.00
CA SER A 161 -8.16 -5.64 -31.14
C SER A 161 -7.46 -6.32 -32.33
N GLN A 162 -6.50 -7.21 -32.06
CA GLN A 162 -5.75 -7.96 -33.06
C GLN A 162 -6.52 -9.20 -33.57
N ASN A 163 -7.50 -9.69 -32.81
CA ASN A 163 -8.30 -10.88 -33.13
C ASN A 163 -9.79 -10.52 -33.29
N PRO A 164 -10.18 -9.75 -34.32
CA PRO A 164 -11.53 -9.19 -34.45
C PRO A 164 -12.65 -10.25 -34.61
N GLY A 165 -12.31 -11.51 -34.91
CA GLY A 165 -13.28 -12.61 -34.89
C GLY A 165 -13.89 -12.88 -33.52
N LEU A 166 -13.17 -12.54 -32.43
CA LEU A 166 -13.68 -12.61 -31.05
C LEU A 166 -14.44 -11.34 -30.63
N SER A 167 -14.30 -10.22 -31.35
CA SER A 167 -14.94 -8.94 -31.00
C SER A 167 -16.29 -8.69 -31.70
N GLN A 168 -16.65 -9.50 -32.71
CA GLN A 168 -17.83 -9.27 -33.56
C GLN A 168 -18.99 -10.24 -33.30
N HIS A 169 -19.75 -10.01 -32.21
CA HIS A 169 -21.09 -10.61 -32.02
C HIS A 169 -22.16 -9.53 -31.74
N PRO A 170 -23.17 -9.33 -32.63
CA PRO A 170 -24.06 -8.15 -32.60
C PRO A 170 -25.50 -8.43 -32.09
N ILE A 171 -26.07 -7.56 -31.22
CA ILE A 171 -27.36 -7.81 -30.52
C ILE A 171 -28.27 -6.53 -30.43
N PHE A 172 -29.15 -6.35 -31.42
CA PHE A 172 -30.44 -5.56 -31.49
C PHE A 172 -30.46 -4.00 -31.38
N GLN A 173 -31.65 -3.35 -31.56
CA GLN A 173 -31.86 -2.05 -32.29
C GLN A 173 -32.93 -1.06 -31.73
N GLY A 174 -32.95 0.22 -32.19
CA GLY A 174 -33.80 1.36 -31.73
C GLY A 174 -33.24 2.76 -32.12
N LEU A 175 -33.75 3.89 -31.57
CA LEU A 175 -33.43 5.31 -31.96
C LEU A 175 -32.90 6.43 -30.96
N ARG A 176 -33.34 6.66 -29.69
CA ARG A 176 -32.94 7.84 -28.84
C ARG A 176 -32.58 7.69 -27.32
N SER A 177 -31.59 8.51 -26.91
CA SER A 177 -30.86 8.75 -25.63
C SER A 177 -30.03 7.68 -24.93
N MET A 178 -28.71 7.96 -24.93
CA MET A 178 -27.68 7.45 -24.02
C MET A 178 -26.30 7.99 -24.45
N VAL A 179 -25.32 7.96 -23.54
CA VAL A 179 -23.95 7.58 -23.88
C VAL A 179 -23.76 6.16 -23.30
N ASP A 180 -23.64 5.17 -24.19
CA ASP A 180 -23.36 3.76 -23.86
C ASP A 180 -21.83 3.59 -23.83
N VAL A 181 -21.23 3.83 -22.67
CA VAL A 181 -19.77 3.87 -22.52
C VAL A 181 -19.25 2.43 -22.51
N GLY A 182 -18.43 2.07 -23.50
CA GLY A 182 -18.01 0.68 -23.71
C GLY A 182 -19.02 -0.16 -24.51
N GLY A 183 -20.06 0.43 -25.10
CA GLY A 183 -21.14 -0.26 -25.82
C GLY A 183 -20.77 -1.09 -27.08
N GLY A 184 -19.48 -1.26 -27.37
CA GLY A 184 -18.97 -2.08 -28.48
C GLY A 184 -19.51 -1.66 -29.85
N THR A 185 -20.29 -2.54 -30.48
CA THR A 185 -20.97 -2.26 -31.77
C THR A 185 -22.18 -1.32 -31.64
N GLY A 186 -22.41 -0.74 -30.46
CA GLY A 186 -23.53 0.16 -30.15
C GLY A 186 -24.87 -0.55 -30.03
N ALA A 187 -24.89 -1.88 -29.96
CA ALA A 187 -26.11 -2.68 -30.07
C ALA A 187 -27.05 -2.50 -28.86
N PHE A 188 -26.51 -2.41 -27.64
CA PHE A 188 -27.33 -2.09 -26.46
C PHE A 188 -27.87 -0.65 -26.50
N ALA A 189 -27.02 0.34 -26.80
CA ALA A 189 -27.46 1.72 -27.05
C ALA A 189 -28.65 1.76 -28.01
N ARG A 190 -28.60 0.93 -29.05
CA ARG A 190 -29.66 0.74 -30.05
C ARG A 190 -30.92 0.14 -29.38
N ILE A 191 -30.89 -0.94 -28.59
CA ILE A 191 -32.10 -1.48 -27.88
C ILE A 191 -32.76 -0.43 -26.98
N ILE A 192 -31.99 0.25 -26.10
CA ILE A 192 -32.54 1.29 -25.20
C ILE A 192 -33.04 2.50 -25.95
N SER A 193 -32.48 2.75 -27.11
CA SER A 193 -32.92 3.81 -27.98
C SER A 193 -34.36 3.62 -28.50
N GLU A 194 -35.06 2.47 -28.36
CA GLU A 194 -36.43 2.33 -28.87
C GLU A 194 -37.56 2.76 -27.90
N ALA A 195 -37.39 2.58 -26.59
CA ALA A 195 -38.53 2.22 -25.73
C ALA A 195 -39.46 3.31 -25.14
N PHE A 196 -39.16 4.60 -24.87
CA PHE A 196 -38.04 5.50 -25.16
C PHE A 196 -37.93 6.23 -26.54
N PRO A 197 -38.99 6.42 -27.38
CA PRO A 197 -38.92 7.39 -28.49
C PRO A 197 -38.96 8.87 -28.05
N GLY A 198 -38.39 9.23 -26.89
CA GLY A 198 -38.66 10.49 -26.20
C GLY A 198 -37.54 11.53 -26.17
N ILE A 199 -36.34 11.16 -26.58
CA ILE A 199 -35.17 11.76 -25.96
C ILE A 199 -34.17 12.22 -27.04
N LYS A 200 -32.85 12.12 -26.86
CA LYS A 200 -31.80 12.38 -27.89
C LYS A 200 -30.47 11.65 -27.60
N CYS A 201 -29.97 10.84 -28.54
CA CYS A 201 -28.77 10.01 -28.34
C CYS A 201 -27.49 10.69 -28.86
N THR A 202 -26.32 10.33 -28.33
CA THR A 202 -25.03 10.53 -29.05
C THR A 202 -24.90 9.64 -30.29
N THR A 203 -25.99 8.96 -30.66
CA THR A 203 -26.22 8.19 -31.88
C THR A 203 -27.46 8.61 -32.67
N ASP A 204 -28.11 9.76 -32.39
CA ASP A 204 -29.00 10.38 -33.39
C ASP A 204 -28.11 10.88 -34.55
N ASN A 205 -28.14 10.17 -35.69
CA ASN A 205 -27.14 10.13 -36.77
C ASN A 205 -25.90 9.23 -36.55
N PHE A 206 -25.93 8.26 -35.64
CA PHE A 206 -24.86 7.28 -35.36
C PHE A 206 -23.44 7.88 -35.29
N LYS A 207 -23.26 8.94 -34.50
CA LYS A 207 -21.94 9.53 -34.30
C LYS A 207 -21.15 8.73 -33.28
N TYR A 208 -20.52 7.64 -33.73
CA TYR A 208 -19.49 6.94 -32.95
C TYR A 208 -18.42 7.94 -32.49
N ILE A 209 -18.20 8.01 -31.18
CA ILE A 209 -17.13 8.78 -30.56
C ILE A 209 -16.10 7.77 -30.09
N GLU A 210 -15.09 7.54 -30.91
CA GLU A 210 -13.88 6.81 -30.51
C GLU A 210 -13.09 7.65 -29.50
N GLY A 211 -12.62 7.01 -28.44
CA GLY A 211 -11.87 7.68 -27.38
C GLY A 211 -11.67 6.81 -26.15
N ASP A 212 -10.85 7.31 -25.22
CA ASP A 212 -10.56 6.69 -23.94
C ASP A 212 -11.47 7.28 -22.85
N MET A 213 -12.31 6.42 -22.25
CA MET A 213 -13.25 6.80 -21.19
C MET A 213 -12.58 7.31 -19.91
N PHE A 214 -11.32 6.94 -19.66
CA PHE A 214 -10.53 7.47 -18.54
C PHE A 214 -9.99 8.88 -18.81
N GLN A 215 -9.87 9.27 -20.07
CA GLN A 215 -9.48 10.63 -20.47
C GLN A 215 -10.69 11.55 -20.56
N PHE A 216 -11.69 11.17 -21.36
CA PHE A 216 -12.85 12.01 -21.69
C PHE A 216 -14.13 11.20 -21.88
N ILE A 217 -15.23 11.70 -21.30
CA ILE A 217 -16.59 11.22 -21.55
C ILE A 217 -17.43 12.42 -22.04
N PRO A 218 -18.17 12.30 -23.15
CA PRO A 218 -19.06 13.37 -23.64
C PRO A 218 -20.12 13.77 -22.59
N PRO A 219 -20.40 15.06 -22.36
CA PRO A 219 -21.48 15.51 -21.48
C PRO A 219 -22.85 14.91 -21.86
N ALA A 220 -23.58 14.40 -20.87
CA ALA A 220 -24.90 13.81 -21.02
C ALA A 220 -25.68 13.84 -19.70
N ASP A 221 -27.02 13.78 -19.80
CA ASP A 221 -27.92 13.75 -18.65
C ASP A 221 -27.90 12.39 -17.92
N ALA A 222 -27.53 11.33 -18.62
CA ALA A 222 -27.30 10.02 -18.02
C ALA A 222 -26.19 9.25 -18.73
N PHE A 223 -25.34 8.61 -17.93
CA PHE A 223 -24.40 7.60 -18.39
C PHE A 223 -24.94 6.21 -18.09
N PHE A 224 -24.68 5.30 -19.03
CA PHE A 224 -25.09 3.92 -18.90
C PHE A 224 -23.89 3.00 -19.14
N PHE A 225 -23.76 2.03 -18.25
CA PHE A 225 -22.71 1.03 -18.25
C PHE A 225 -23.36 -0.34 -18.05
N LYS A 226 -23.20 -1.26 -18.99
CA LYS A 226 -23.62 -2.66 -18.83
C LYS A 226 -22.44 -3.56 -19.13
N THR A 227 -22.10 -4.45 -18.20
CA THR A 227 -20.93 -5.33 -18.32
C THR A 227 -19.69 -4.50 -18.64
N VAL A 228 -19.35 -3.56 -17.73
CA VAL A 228 -18.22 -2.62 -17.90
C VAL A 228 -17.36 -2.50 -16.64
N PHE A 229 -17.95 -2.14 -15.49
CA PHE A 229 -17.14 -1.90 -14.27
C PHE A 229 -16.52 -3.19 -13.72
N HIS A 230 -17.10 -4.35 -14.04
CA HIS A 230 -16.52 -5.64 -13.70
C HIS A 230 -15.18 -5.95 -14.41
N PHE A 231 -14.85 -5.23 -15.47
CA PHE A 231 -13.53 -5.32 -16.13
C PHE A 231 -12.41 -4.58 -15.40
N PHE A 232 -12.74 -3.75 -14.38
CA PHE A 232 -11.80 -2.83 -13.76
C PHE A 232 -11.71 -3.01 -12.24
N ASP A 233 -10.57 -2.65 -11.66
CA ASP A 233 -10.40 -2.59 -10.21
C ASP A 233 -11.18 -1.41 -9.58
N ASP A 234 -11.16 -1.30 -8.26
CA ASP A 234 -11.90 -0.24 -7.55
C ASP A 234 -11.33 1.17 -7.79
N GLU A 235 -10.04 1.31 -8.11
CA GLU A 235 -9.45 2.62 -8.39
C GLU A 235 -9.89 3.14 -9.76
N ASP A 236 -9.86 2.29 -10.78
CA ASP A 236 -10.28 2.62 -12.13
C ASP A 236 -11.81 2.80 -12.21
N CYS A 237 -12.59 1.97 -11.51
CA CYS A 237 -14.02 2.22 -11.32
C CYS A 237 -14.28 3.60 -10.70
N LEU A 238 -13.53 3.97 -9.65
CA LEU A 238 -13.67 5.26 -8.98
C LEU A 238 -13.24 6.44 -9.88
N LYS A 239 -12.19 6.30 -10.70
CA LYS A 239 -11.78 7.29 -11.72
C LYS A 239 -12.90 7.49 -12.74
N LEU A 240 -13.47 6.41 -13.24
CA LEU A 240 -14.54 6.40 -14.25
C LEU A 240 -15.85 7.03 -13.72
N LEU A 241 -16.26 6.71 -12.49
CA LEU A 241 -17.43 7.34 -11.84
C LEU A 241 -17.23 8.85 -11.63
N LYS A 242 -16.02 9.28 -11.25
CA LYS A 242 -15.69 10.73 -11.13
C LYS A 242 -15.76 11.44 -12.48
N LYS A 243 -15.29 10.82 -13.57
CA LYS A 243 -15.42 11.36 -14.93
C LYS A 243 -16.88 11.52 -15.36
N CYS A 244 -17.73 10.54 -15.05
CA CYS A 244 -19.18 10.64 -15.26
C CYS A 244 -19.78 11.84 -14.48
N ARG A 245 -19.39 12.02 -13.22
CA ARG A 245 -19.83 13.13 -12.37
C ARG A 245 -19.39 14.49 -12.93
N GLU A 246 -18.15 14.60 -13.43
CA GLU A 246 -17.64 15.81 -14.10
C GLU A 246 -18.43 16.14 -15.36
N ALA A 247 -18.69 15.14 -16.21
CA ALA A 247 -19.44 15.30 -17.45
C ALA A 247 -20.92 15.67 -17.20
N ILE A 248 -21.58 15.08 -16.19
CA ILE A 248 -22.92 15.50 -15.73
C ILE A 248 -22.90 16.95 -15.22
N ALA A 249 -21.95 17.30 -14.35
CA ALA A 249 -21.88 18.63 -13.75
C ALA A 249 -21.69 19.75 -14.78
N SER A 250 -21.02 19.44 -15.91
CA SER A 250 -20.86 20.38 -17.03
C SER A 250 -22.17 20.74 -17.73
N ASN A 251 -23.22 19.92 -17.62
CA ASN A 251 -24.54 20.17 -18.24
C ASN A 251 -25.52 20.95 -17.32
N GLY A 252 -25.12 21.26 -16.08
CA GLY A 252 -25.90 22.11 -15.15
C GLY A 252 -27.10 21.46 -14.46
N GLU A 253 -27.39 20.18 -14.72
CA GLU A 253 -28.56 19.47 -14.18
C GLU A 253 -28.21 18.28 -13.24
N ARG A 254 -29.24 17.69 -12.62
CA ARG A 254 -29.13 16.43 -11.84
C ARG A 254 -29.11 15.22 -12.79
N GLY A 255 -27.95 14.90 -13.34
CA GLY A 255 -27.78 13.68 -14.13
C GLY A 255 -27.70 12.39 -13.30
N LYS A 256 -27.64 11.24 -13.98
CA LYS A 256 -27.59 9.90 -13.37
C LYS A 256 -26.52 9.00 -13.98
N VAL A 257 -26.03 8.02 -13.22
CA VAL A 257 -25.27 6.89 -13.75
C VAL A 257 -26.09 5.63 -13.51
N LEU A 258 -26.29 4.83 -14.55
CA LEU A 258 -26.98 3.55 -14.50
C LEU A 258 -25.96 2.44 -14.78
N ILE A 259 -25.93 1.42 -13.93
CA ILE A 259 -24.99 0.30 -13.99
C ILE A 259 -25.77 -1.00 -14.04
N ILE A 260 -25.42 -1.89 -14.97
CA ILE A 260 -25.86 -3.28 -15.04
C ILE A 260 -24.62 -4.17 -15.08
N ASP A 261 -24.15 -4.55 -13.90
CA ASP A 261 -23.07 -5.50 -13.64
C ASP A 261 -23.55 -6.54 -12.61
N ILE A 262 -22.77 -7.59 -12.33
CA ILE A 262 -23.17 -8.60 -11.35
C ILE A 262 -23.05 -8.00 -9.94
N VAL A 263 -24.05 -8.30 -9.10
CA VAL A 263 -24.00 -8.06 -7.66
C VAL A 263 -23.97 -9.42 -6.97
N ILE A 264 -22.94 -9.68 -6.16
CA ILE A 264 -22.83 -10.89 -5.33
C ILE A 264 -23.62 -10.68 -4.03
N ASP A 265 -24.57 -11.56 -3.73
CA ASP A 265 -25.26 -11.59 -2.44
C ASP A 265 -25.37 -13.03 -1.92
N GLU A 266 -24.33 -13.48 -1.21
CA GLU A 266 -24.25 -14.82 -0.60
C GLU A 266 -25.36 -15.14 0.43
N LYS A 267 -26.26 -14.19 0.76
CA LYS A 267 -27.36 -14.37 1.71
C LYS A 267 -28.70 -14.61 1.02
N GLU A 268 -28.99 -13.85 -0.02
CA GLU A 268 -30.26 -13.91 -0.76
C GLU A 268 -30.17 -14.76 -2.04
N ASP A 269 -28.98 -14.86 -2.67
CA ASP A 269 -28.76 -15.75 -3.81
C ASP A 269 -28.87 -17.23 -3.40
N ASP A 270 -29.40 -18.07 -4.28
CA ASP A 270 -29.27 -19.52 -4.10
C ASP A 270 -27.81 -19.98 -4.31
N ARG A 271 -27.50 -21.20 -3.84
CA ARG A 271 -26.14 -21.73 -3.87
C ARG A 271 -25.55 -21.89 -5.29
N GLU A 272 -26.35 -22.24 -6.28
CA GLU A 272 -25.89 -22.43 -7.66
C GLU A 272 -25.68 -21.08 -8.35
N LEU A 273 -26.55 -20.11 -8.10
CA LEU A 273 -26.37 -18.72 -8.53
C LEU A 273 -25.12 -18.11 -7.88
N THR A 274 -24.94 -18.27 -6.57
CA THR A 274 -23.74 -17.81 -5.84
C THR A 274 -22.46 -18.43 -6.39
N GLU A 275 -22.43 -19.76 -6.55
CA GLU A 275 -21.27 -20.47 -7.14
C GLU A 275 -20.97 -19.95 -8.56
N SER A 276 -22.01 -19.65 -9.35
CA SER A 276 -21.84 -19.10 -10.70
C SER A 276 -21.27 -17.68 -10.71
N LYS A 277 -21.75 -16.79 -9.81
CA LYS A 277 -21.22 -15.43 -9.67
C LYS A 277 -19.76 -15.43 -9.21
N LEU A 278 -19.41 -16.25 -8.21
CA LEU A 278 -18.03 -16.38 -7.70
C LEU A 278 -17.08 -16.99 -8.75
N LEU A 279 -17.53 -17.95 -9.56
CA LEU A 279 -16.72 -18.46 -10.67
C LEU A 279 -16.50 -17.40 -11.76
N PHE A 280 -17.46 -16.48 -11.94
CA PHE A 280 -17.34 -15.38 -12.90
C PHE A 280 -16.45 -14.25 -12.37
N ASP A 281 -16.47 -13.96 -11.06
CA ASP A 281 -15.52 -13.07 -10.38
C ASP A 281 -14.06 -13.54 -10.59
N ILE A 282 -13.79 -14.80 -10.29
CA ILE A 282 -12.49 -15.45 -10.53
C ILE A 282 -12.08 -15.33 -12.01
N PHE A 283 -13.03 -15.47 -12.93
CA PHE A 283 -12.78 -15.30 -14.36
C PHE A 283 -12.44 -13.85 -14.73
N MET A 284 -13.14 -12.84 -14.19
CA MET A 284 -12.82 -11.43 -14.39
C MET A 284 -11.43 -11.10 -13.83
N ASN A 285 -11.14 -11.48 -12.59
CA ASN A 285 -9.86 -11.18 -11.94
C ASN A 285 -8.66 -11.69 -12.74
N PHE A 286 -8.70 -12.95 -13.18
CA PHE A 286 -7.56 -13.55 -13.88
C PHE A 286 -7.36 -13.03 -15.30
N ASN A 287 -8.42 -12.71 -16.04
CA ASN A 287 -8.30 -12.30 -17.44
C ASN A 287 -8.07 -10.79 -17.61
N VAL A 288 -8.61 -9.96 -16.72
CA VAL A 288 -8.63 -8.49 -16.90
C VAL A 288 -8.26 -7.68 -15.65
N GLY A 289 -8.04 -8.32 -14.49
CA GLY A 289 -7.72 -7.64 -13.23
C GLY A 289 -8.94 -6.99 -12.54
N GLY A 290 -10.13 -7.11 -13.14
CA GLY A 290 -11.38 -6.66 -12.55
C GLY A 290 -11.94 -7.61 -11.48
N LYS A 291 -13.19 -7.39 -11.09
CA LYS A 291 -13.94 -8.23 -10.14
C LYS A 291 -15.44 -8.01 -10.25
N GLU A 292 -16.22 -9.03 -9.88
CA GLU A 292 -17.62 -8.85 -9.54
C GLU A 292 -17.74 -8.42 -8.08
N ARG A 293 -18.76 -7.62 -7.74
CA ARG A 293 -18.81 -6.88 -6.48
C ARG A 293 -20.04 -7.21 -5.65
N THR A 294 -19.89 -7.22 -4.34
CA THR A 294 -21.00 -7.24 -3.39
C THR A 294 -21.73 -5.88 -3.36
N GLU A 295 -22.97 -5.86 -2.85
CA GLU A 295 -23.71 -4.61 -2.62
C GLU A 295 -22.91 -3.60 -1.75
N GLN A 296 -22.14 -4.10 -0.78
CA GLN A 296 -21.35 -3.27 0.14
C GLN A 296 -20.18 -2.59 -0.56
N GLU A 297 -19.48 -3.30 -1.45
CA GLU A 297 -18.40 -2.73 -2.26
C GLU A 297 -18.93 -1.71 -3.27
N TRP A 298 -20.07 -2.01 -3.91
CA TRP A 298 -20.79 -1.06 -4.75
C TRP A 298 -21.16 0.21 -3.99
N GLY A 299 -21.77 0.08 -2.81
CA GLY A 299 -22.10 1.21 -1.94
C GLY A 299 -20.87 2.04 -1.55
N SER A 300 -19.75 1.38 -1.23
CA SER A 300 -18.47 2.03 -0.93
C SER A 300 -17.94 2.82 -2.13
N LEU A 301 -17.94 2.23 -3.34
CA LEU A 301 -17.55 2.92 -4.58
C LEU A 301 -18.40 4.18 -4.83
N PHE A 302 -19.73 4.08 -4.67
CA PHE A 302 -20.62 5.22 -4.89
C PHE A 302 -20.39 6.34 -3.87
N VAL A 303 -20.27 6.02 -2.57
CA VAL A 303 -19.95 7.02 -1.53
C VAL A 303 -18.60 7.69 -1.79
N ASN A 304 -17.59 6.92 -2.19
CA ASN A 304 -16.27 7.45 -2.53
C ASN A 304 -16.28 8.32 -3.81
N ALA A 305 -17.14 8.00 -4.78
CA ALA A 305 -17.35 8.79 -6.00
C ALA A 305 -18.17 10.06 -5.76
N GLU A 306 -19.11 10.05 -4.82
CA GLU A 306 -19.89 11.23 -4.43
C GLU A 306 -19.11 12.21 -3.56
N SER A 307 -18.14 11.72 -2.77
CA SER A 307 -17.34 12.57 -1.90
C SER A 307 -16.73 13.76 -2.65
N ARG A 308 -16.99 14.96 -2.12
CA ARG A 308 -16.32 16.21 -2.53
C ARG A 308 -14.87 16.25 -2.08
N SER A 309 -14.45 15.33 -1.21
CA SER A 309 -13.04 15.14 -0.92
C SER A 309 -12.36 14.66 -2.19
N MET A 310 -11.48 15.51 -2.72
CA MET A 310 -10.36 15.05 -3.53
C MET A 310 -9.73 13.87 -2.78
N THR A 311 -9.86 12.67 -3.33
CA THR A 311 -9.27 11.48 -2.73
C THR A 311 -7.77 11.67 -2.82
N PHE A 312 -7.17 12.25 -1.77
CA PHE A 312 -5.73 12.21 -1.56
C PHE A 312 -5.38 10.73 -1.57
N GLN A 313 -4.86 10.24 -2.70
CA GLN A 313 -4.33 8.87 -2.76
C GLN A 313 -3.34 8.75 -1.61
N LYS A 314 -3.36 7.62 -0.89
CA LYS A 314 -2.54 7.41 0.31
C LYS A 314 -1.05 7.72 0.05
N GLU A 315 -0.63 7.55 -1.20
CA GLU A 315 0.67 7.89 -1.79
C GLU A 315 1.06 9.39 -1.73
N TYR A 316 0.12 10.31 -1.98
CA TYR A 316 0.40 11.76 -1.88
C TYR A 316 0.56 12.24 -0.44
N LEU A 317 0.06 11.48 0.53
CA LEU A 317 0.12 11.85 1.94
C LEU A 317 1.57 11.80 2.45
N ASP A 318 2.33 10.77 2.06
CA ASP A 318 3.77 10.71 2.31
C ASP A 318 4.53 11.82 1.55
N LEU A 319 4.18 12.06 0.27
CA LEU A 319 4.83 13.07 -0.57
C LEU A 319 4.67 14.50 -0.03
N VAL A 320 3.60 14.80 0.71
CA VAL A 320 3.34 16.13 1.29
C VAL A 320 3.77 16.21 2.76
N LEU A 321 3.29 15.31 3.62
CA LEU A 321 3.47 15.45 5.06
C LEU A 321 4.91 15.12 5.51
N VAL A 322 5.59 14.18 4.86
CA VAL A 322 6.96 13.80 5.26
C VAL A 322 7.95 14.92 4.92
N PRO A 323 8.01 15.48 3.69
CA PRO A 323 8.84 16.65 3.44
C PRO A 323 8.47 17.86 4.30
N LEU A 324 7.18 18.06 4.62
CA LEU A 324 6.76 19.16 5.49
C LEU A 324 7.22 18.98 6.95
N GLY A 325 7.12 17.77 7.50
CA GLY A 325 7.63 17.44 8.84
C GLY A 325 9.16 17.55 8.92
N LEU A 326 9.86 17.05 7.91
CA LEU A 326 11.31 17.19 7.77
C LEU A 326 11.74 18.67 7.62
N LEU A 327 10.98 19.48 6.87
CA LEU A 327 11.23 20.91 6.72
C LEU A 327 11.04 21.65 8.04
N ILE A 328 9.97 21.37 8.81
CA ILE A 328 9.76 21.92 10.15
C ILE A 328 10.97 21.62 11.06
N MET A 329 11.41 20.36 11.08
CA MET A 329 12.59 19.95 11.84
C MET A 329 13.88 20.67 11.38
N PHE A 330 14.11 20.76 10.07
CA PHE A 330 15.29 21.41 9.51
C PHE A 330 15.32 22.93 9.79
N THR A 331 14.20 23.62 9.57
CA THR A 331 14.05 25.06 9.85
C THR A 331 14.27 25.36 11.34
N TYR A 332 13.78 24.51 12.24
CA TYR A 332 14.05 24.66 13.68
C TYR A 332 15.55 24.55 14.00
N HIS A 333 16.25 23.56 13.43
CA HIS A 333 17.69 23.38 13.68
C HIS A 333 18.53 24.52 13.06
N LEU A 334 18.10 25.10 11.94
CA LEU A 334 18.73 26.28 11.36
C LEU A 334 18.52 27.54 12.24
N PHE A 335 17.31 27.71 12.78
CA PHE A 335 17.01 28.77 13.75
C PHE A 335 17.81 28.62 15.06
N LEU A 336 17.93 27.39 15.58
CA LEU A 336 18.75 27.07 16.73
C LEU A 336 20.24 27.35 16.46
N LEU A 337 20.76 26.96 15.31
CA LEU A 337 22.14 27.26 14.90
C LEU A 337 22.39 28.77 14.80
N TYR A 338 21.47 29.52 14.19
CA TYR A 338 21.52 30.98 14.16
C TYR A 338 21.56 31.58 15.58
N ARG A 339 20.69 31.13 16.48
CA ARG A 339 20.70 31.57 17.89
C ARG A 339 21.98 31.17 18.62
N TYR A 340 22.53 29.99 18.38
CA TYR A 340 23.78 29.54 18.97
C TYR A 340 24.97 30.42 18.55
N LEU A 341 25.04 30.78 17.26
CA LEU A 341 26.13 31.59 16.70
C LEU A 341 26.03 33.08 17.07
N HIS A 342 24.83 33.67 17.06
CA HIS A 342 24.65 35.11 17.27
C HIS A 342 24.22 35.49 18.70
N HIS A 343 23.50 34.62 19.41
CA HIS A 343 22.91 34.89 20.72
C HIS A 343 23.08 33.72 21.71
N PRO A 344 24.31 33.19 21.89
CA PRO A 344 24.57 31.93 22.61
C PRO A 344 23.95 31.88 24.00
N HIS A 345 24.00 32.98 24.75
CA HIS A 345 23.49 33.08 26.13
C HIS A 345 21.97 32.82 26.27
N THR A 346 21.22 32.96 25.17
CA THR A 346 19.77 32.65 25.12
C THR A 346 19.50 31.17 24.85
N THR A 347 20.55 30.38 24.57
CA THR A 347 20.45 28.94 24.26
C THR A 347 21.02 28.11 25.40
N ALA A 348 20.43 26.94 25.65
CA ALA A 348 20.96 25.98 26.62
C ALA A 348 22.41 25.59 26.28
N PHE A 349 22.73 25.39 25.00
CA PHE A 349 24.09 25.08 24.53
C PHE A 349 25.12 26.16 24.85
N GLY A 350 24.79 27.43 24.59
CA GLY A 350 25.71 28.54 24.88
C GLY A 350 25.86 28.82 26.37
N PHE A 351 24.82 28.55 27.17
CA PHE A 351 24.89 28.56 28.63
C PHE A 351 25.77 27.42 29.16
N GLU A 352 25.51 26.18 28.77
CA GLU A 352 26.28 25.01 29.21
C GLU A 352 27.77 25.09 28.77
N ASN A 353 28.05 25.64 27.58
CA ASN A 353 29.42 25.87 27.11
C ASN A 353 30.13 27.02 27.85
N ASN A 354 29.39 28.00 28.37
CA ASN A 354 29.92 29.01 29.28
C ASN A 354 30.33 28.40 30.63
N ASP A 355 29.45 27.56 31.19
CA ASP A 355 29.71 26.88 32.47
C ASP A 355 30.87 25.89 32.36
N LYS A 356 30.95 25.13 31.26
CA LYS A 356 32.11 24.28 30.94
C LYS A 356 33.41 25.09 30.85
N ARG A 357 33.40 26.26 30.22
CA ARG A 357 34.58 27.15 30.14
C ARG A 357 35.02 27.59 31.54
N ALA A 358 34.10 28.16 32.32
CA ALA A 358 34.39 28.62 33.67
C ALA A 358 34.87 27.47 34.57
N TRP A 359 34.29 26.28 34.44
CA TRP A 359 34.71 25.08 35.15
C TRP A 359 36.14 24.68 34.82
N VAL A 360 36.52 24.62 33.53
CA VAL A 360 37.89 24.31 33.10
C VAL A 360 38.89 25.37 33.57
N GLU A 361 38.57 26.66 33.40
CA GLU A 361 39.43 27.76 33.84
C GLU A 361 39.72 27.74 35.34
N ARG A 362 38.70 27.48 36.16
CA ARG A 362 38.85 27.34 37.62
C ARG A 362 39.61 26.09 38.01
N PHE A 363 39.26 24.95 37.43
CA PHE A 363 39.83 23.67 37.81
C PHE A 363 41.32 23.56 37.43
N MET A 364 41.73 24.09 36.28
CA MET A 364 43.14 24.14 35.87
C MET A 364 44.01 25.09 36.73
N GLN A 365 43.41 25.85 37.66
CA GLN A 365 44.12 26.68 38.65
C GLN A 365 44.26 26.00 40.03
N VAL A 366 43.66 24.82 40.23
CA VAL A 366 43.74 24.06 41.50
C VAL A 366 45.02 23.22 41.52
N GLU A 367 45.55 22.91 42.72
CA GLU A 367 46.69 22.02 42.86
C GLU A 367 46.40 20.62 42.25
N LYS A 368 47.35 20.06 41.48
CA LYS A 368 47.17 18.80 40.73
C LYS A 368 46.70 17.60 41.58
N LYS A 369 46.92 17.64 42.90
CA LYS A 369 46.44 16.61 43.86
C LYS A 369 44.92 16.46 43.88
N ASP A 370 44.18 17.53 43.57
CA ASP A 370 42.71 17.57 43.61
C ASP A 370 42.10 17.23 42.23
N ALA A 371 42.93 16.85 41.24
CA ALA A 371 42.51 16.66 39.86
C ALA A 371 41.52 15.50 39.64
N GLY A 372 41.45 14.56 40.59
CA GLY A 372 40.61 13.36 40.50
C GLY A 372 39.12 13.65 40.32
N VAL A 373 38.60 14.76 40.87
CA VAL A 373 37.16 15.10 40.76
C VAL A 373 36.77 15.40 39.32
N ALA A 374 37.55 16.21 38.60
CA ALA A 374 37.26 16.52 37.20
C ALA A 374 37.48 15.32 36.28
N ILE A 375 38.54 14.52 36.53
CA ILE A 375 38.76 13.28 35.79
C ILE A 375 37.56 12.32 35.99
N THR A 376 36.98 12.26 37.18
CA THR A 376 35.76 11.48 37.46
C THR A 376 34.55 12.00 36.68
N VAL A 377 34.33 13.32 36.65
CA VAL A 377 33.24 13.95 35.84
C VAL A 377 33.40 13.65 34.35
N ILE A 378 34.61 13.79 33.81
CA ILE A 378 34.90 13.50 32.39
C ILE A 378 34.75 12.00 32.10
N THR A 379 35.19 11.12 33.01
CA THR A 379 35.05 9.67 32.88
C THR A 379 33.59 9.20 32.94
N SER A 380 32.76 9.87 33.74
CA SER A 380 31.30 9.64 33.75
C SER A 380 30.67 10.00 32.40
N ASN A 381 31.06 11.13 31.80
CA ASN A 381 30.63 11.53 30.45
C ASN A 381 31.13 10.57 29.36
N ILE A 382 32.37 10.07 29.45
CA ILE A 382 32.91 9.01 28.56
C ILE A 382 32.07 7.75 28.65
N SER A 383 31.69 7.35 29.86
CA SER A 383 30.87 6.14 30.09
C SER A 383 29.47 6.29 29.48
N ALA A 384 28.84 7.45 29.67
CA ALA A 384 27.55 7.78 29.09
C ALA A 384 27.60 7.84 27.55
N ALA A 385 28.63 8.48 26.97
CA ALA A 385 28.81 8.57 25.52
C ALA A 385 29.07 7.19 24.90
N THR A 386 29.89 6.37 25.55
CA THR A 386 30.15 5.00 25.12
C THR A 386 28.90 4.13 25.19
N PHE A 387 28.05 4.28 26.22
CA PHE A 387 26.76 3.60 26.32
C PHE A 387 25.78 4.00 25.21
N LEU A 388 25.58 5.30 24.93
CA LEU A 388 24.70 5.73 23.85
C LEU A 388 25.26 5.36 22.46
N SER A 389 26.59 5.32 22.32
CA SER A 389 27.26 4.80 21.12
C SER A 389 26.93 3.32 20.88
N THR A 390 27.09 2.45 21.89
CA THR A 390 26.76 1.02 21.73
C THR A 390 25.28 0.80 21.48
N VAL A 391 24.37 1.52 22.17
CA VAL A 391 22.93 1.48 21.89
C VAL A 391 22.60 1.89 20.44
N SER A 392 23.22 2.94 19.93
CA SER A 392 23.01 3.39 18.54
C SER A 392 23.48 2.33 17.53
N LEU A 393 24.62 1.69 17.79
CA LEU A 393 25.16 0.63 16.94
C LEU A 393 24.33 -0.67 17.02
N THR A 394 23.82 -1.06 18.19
CA THR A 394 23.00 -2.26 18.32
C THR A 394 21.64 -2.10 17.64
N LEU A 395 20.99 -0.94 17.76
CA LEU A 395 19.76 -0.63 17.01
C LEU A 395 20.00 -0.63 15.50
N SER A 396 21.09 -0.01 15.04
CA SER A 396 21.50 -0.03 13.63
C SER A 396 21.72 -1.45 13.11
N SER A 397 22.42 -2.30 13.88
CA SER A 397 22.69 -3.70 13.52
C SER A 397 21.42 -4.55 13.50
N LEU A 398 20.55 -4.39 14.51
CA LEU A 398 19.29 -5.14 14.62
C LEU A 398 18.35 -4.83 13.45
N ILE A 399 18.19 -3.56 13.09
CA ILE A 399 17.36 -3.14 11.95
C ILE A 399 17.96 -3.67 10.63
N GLY A 400 19.27 -3.58 10.45
CA GLY A 400 19.95 -4.09 9.25
C GLY A 400 19.85 -5.62 9.10
N ALA A 401 20.02 -6.38 10.19
CA ALA A 401 19.86 -7.84 10.19
C ALA A 401 18.39 -8.27 9.96
N TRP A 402 17.44 -7.52 10.49
CA TRP A 402 16.01 -7.77 10.29
C TRP A 402 15.58 -7.53 8.84
N LEU A 403 16.07 -6.46 8.21
CA LEU A 403 15.89 -6.18 6.78
C LEU A 403 16.51 -7.29 5.90
N GLY A 404 17.65 -7.85 6.30
CA GLY A 404 18.34 -8.91 5.54
C GLY A 404 17.76 -10.32 5.72
N SER A 405 16.85 -10.55 6.68
CA SER A 405 16.29 -11.89 6.98
C SER A 405 14.81 -12.04 6.69
N SER A 406 14.07 -10.93 6.49
CA SER A 406 12.63 -10.94 6.28
C SER A 406 12.28 -10.88 4.80
N THR A 407 11.69 -11.95 4.25
CA THR A 407 11.17 -11.94 2.87
C THR A 407 9.78 -11.30 2.75
N ASN A 408 9.07 -11.13 3.87
CA ASN A 408 7.70 -10.63 3.91
C ASN A 408 7.61 -9.39 4.82
N ASN A 409 6.81 -8.38 4.43
CA ASN A 409 6.59 -7.18 5.22
C ASN A 409 5.65 -7.46 6.40
N ILE A 410 6.22 -7.79 7.57
CA ILE A 410 5.46 -8.12 8.81
C ILE A 410 4.49 -7.00 9.25
N PHE A 411 4.67 -5.78 8.76
CA PHE A 411 3.81 -4.62 9.04
C PHE A 411 2.61 -4.43 8.08
N GLU A 412 2.28 -5.40 7.22
CA GLU A 412 1.03 -5.43 6.42
C GLU A 412 -0.23 -5.63 7.30
N SER A 413 -0.45 -4.71 8.23
CA SER A 413 -1.69 -4.59 9.00
C SER A 413 -2.54 -3.45 8.43
N GLU A 414 -3.87 -3.61 8.46
CA GLU A 414 -4.86 -2.64 7.94
C GLU A 414 -4.74 -1.22 8.54
N LEU A 415 -3.98 -1.06 9.61
CA LEU A 415 -3.81 0.20 10.35
C LEU A 415 -2.79 1.16 9.70
N ILE A 416 -1.99 0.75 8.71
CA ILE A 416 -1.01 1.64 8.09
C ILE A 416 -1.68 2.59 7.09
N LEU A 417 -1.81 3.85 7.48
CA LEU A 417 -2.03 4.95 6.54
C LEU A 417 -0.70 5.34 5.90
N GLY A 418 -0.54 5.14 4.59
CA GLY A 418 0.60 5.64 3.81
C GLY A 418 0.93 4.76 2.60
N ASP A 419 2.00 5.13 1.89
CA ASP A 419 2.61 4.40 0.79
C ASP A 419 3.37 3.16 1.30
N THR A 420 3.00 2.00 0.75
CA THR A 420 3.52 0.66 1.06
C THR A 420 4.46 0.11 -0.03
N ARG A 421 4.77 0.86 -1.09
CA ARG A 421 5.68 0.40 -2.15
C ARG A 421 7.06 0.06 -1.60
N ALA A 422 7.67 -0.99 -2.13
CA ALA A 422 8.99 -1.49 -1.69
C ALA A 422 10.10 -0.43 -1.73
N SER A 423 10.04 0.52 -2.66
CA SER A 423 10.94 1.69 -2.73
C SER A 423 10.78 2.61 -1.51
N THR A 424 9.55 2.97 -1.15
CA THR A 424 9.25 3.83 0.00
C THR A 424 9.59 3.14 1.33
N ILE A 425 9.34 1.84 1.44
CA ILE A 425 9.79 1.02 2.58
C ILE A 425 11.32 1.03 2.68
N SER A 426 12.05 0.87 1.57
CA SER A 426 13.51 0.96 1.53
C SER A 426 14.03 2.34 1.99
N ILE A 427 13.39 3.43 1.57
CA ILE A 427 13.73 4.79 1.98
C ILE A 427 13.50 4.98 3.49
N LYS A 428 12.40 4.46 4.05
CA LYS A 428 12.12 4.48 5.51
C LYS A 428 13.27 3.84 6.29
N TYR A 429 13.71 2.64 5.90
CA TYR A 429 14.84 1.95 6.55
C TYR A 429 16.18 2.67 6.39
N ILE A 430 16.54 3.09 5.18
CA ILE A 430 17.83 3.76 4.91
C ILE A 430 17.93 5.08 5.69
N SER A 431 16.84 5.84 5.75
CA SER A 431 16.79 7.11 6.49
C SER A 431 16.97 6.90 7.99
N LEU A 432 16.26 5.93 8.56
CA LEU A 432 16.36 5.57 9.99
C LEU A 432 17.77 5.06 10.35
N LEU A 433 18.32 4.14 9.53
CA LEU A 433 19.66 3.57 9.70
C LEU A 433 20.74 4.65 9.67
N SER A 434 20.66 5.58 8.71
CA SER A 434 21.60 6.70 8.58
C SER A 434 21.63 7.59 9.82
N CYS A 435 20.49 7.78 10.49
CA CYS A 435 20.41 8.57 11.72
C CYS A 435 21.06 7.87 12.91
N PHE A 436 20.89 6.54 13.06
CA PHE A 436 21.60 5.78 14.09
C PHE A 436 23.11 5.71 13.86
N LEU A 437 23.56 5.59 12.61
CA LEU A 437 24.99 5.62 12.26
C LEU A 437 25.61 7.01 12.50
N LEU A 438 24.86 8.09 12.23
CA LEU A 438 25.27 9.45 12.59
C LEU A 438 25.37 9.62 14.11
N ALA A 439 24.35 9.19 14.87
CA ALA A 439 24.35 9.23 16.34
C ALA A 439 25.56 8.48 16.93
N PHE A 440 25.78 7.23 16.50
CA PHE A 440 26.96 6.42 16.85
C PHE A 440 28.27 7.19 16.60
N SER A 441 28.43 7.74 15.38
CA SER A 441 29.64 8.48 14.99
C SER A 441 29.87 9.71 15.88
N CYS A 442 28.80 10.45 16.21
CA CYS A 442 28.86 11.60 17.11
C CYS A 442 29.27 11.19 18.53
N PHE A 443 28.70 10.12 19.10
CA PHE A 443 29.08 9.65 20.43
C PHE A 443 30.51 9.10 20.49
N VAL A 444 31.00 8.43 19.43
CA VAL A 444 32.43 8.05 19.33
C VAL A 444 33.34 9.28 19.31
N GLN A 445 32.98 10.34 18.57
CA GLN A 445 33.75 11.59 18.57
C GLN A 445 33.69 12.30 19.93
N SER A 446 32.55 12.28 20.61
CA SER A 446 32.40 12.78 21.98
C SER A 446 33.33 12.07 22.95
N THR A 447 33.32 10.72 22.97
CA THR A 447 34.26 9.91 23.76
C THR A 447 35.71 10.24 23.44
N ARG A 448 36.09 10.35 22.14
CA ARG A 448 37.47 10.72 21.74
C ARG A 448 37.88 12.08 22.31
N HIS A 449 37.00 13.07 22.26
CA HIS A 449 37.28 14.41 22.75
C HIS A 449 37.39 14.46 24.28
N PHE A 450 36.54 13.76 25.00
CA PHE A 450 36.64 13.64 26.46
C PHE A 450 37.87 12.85 26.91
N VAL A 451 38.23 11.75 26.24
CA VAL A 451 39.48 11.01 26.51
C VAL A 451 40.71 11.91 26.28
N HIS A 452 40.71 12.73 25.22
CA HIS A 452 41.77 13.70 24.98
C HIS A 452 41.83 14.77 26.09
N ALA A 453 40.68 15.26 26.58
CA ALA A 453 40.63 16.17 27.73
C ALA A 453 41.24 15.53 28.99
N THR A 454 40.94 14.25 29.26
CA THR A 454 41.55 13.52 30.39
C THR A 454 43.08 13.52 30.30
N TYR A 455 43.66 13.20 29.12
CA TYR A 455 45.12 13.24 28.94
C TYR A 455 45.73 14.63 29.17
N LEU A 456 45.08 15.69 28.68
CA LEU A 456 45.55 17.07 28.88
C LEU A 456 45.50 17.49 30.35
N ILE A 457 44.48 17.05 31.10
CA ILE A 457 44.28 17.36 32.52
C ILE A 457 45.21 16.53 33.42
N SER A 458 45.47 15.26 33.08
CA SER A 458 46.33 14.38 33.88
C SER A 458 47.83 14.55 33.60
N MET A 459 48.25 15.57 32.84
CA MET A 459 49.62 15.71 32.37
C MET A 459 50.60 16.04 33.53
N PRO A 460 51.66 15.23 33.78
CA PRO A 460 52.45 15.34 35.01
C PRO A 460 53.13 16.70 35.25
N GLU A 461 53.88 17.24 34.28
CA GLU A 461 54.74 18.41 34.50
C GLU A 461 54.67 19.54 33.45
N ASP A 462 53.79 19.43 32.44
CA ASP A 462 53.66 20.48 31.42
C ASP A 462 52.69 21.61 31.79
N ASN A 463 53.05 22.84 31.40
CA ASN A 463 52.16 24.01 31.37
C ASN A 463 51.20 23.93 30.16
N VAL A 464 50.36 22.89 30.11
CA VAL A 464 49.35 22.72 29.06
C VAL A 464 48.41 23.94 29.04
N PRO A 465 48.33 24.72 27.94
CA PRO A 465 47.42 25.85 27.88
C PRO A 465 45.97 25.43 28.13
N VAL A 466 45.33 26.08 29.12
CA VAL A 466 43.93 25.86 29.54
C VAL A 466 42.99 25.76 28.34
N LYS A 467 43.26 26.56 27.29
CA LYS A 467 42.47 26.61 26.06
C LYS A 467 42.37 25.26 25.32
N TYR A 468 43.38 24.40 25.39
CA TYR A 468 43.30 23.08 24.75
C TYR A 468 42.35 22.13 25.50
N ALA A 469 42.38 22.14 26.84
CA ALA A 469 41.43 21.38 27.65
C ALA A 469 39.99 21.93 27.47
N GLU A 470 39.83 23.25 27.43
CA GLU A 470 38.54 23.91 27.15
C GLU A 470 37.97 23.46 25.80
N ILE A 471 38.76 23.53 24.72
CA ILE A 471 38.34 23.12 23.37
C ILE A 471 38.00 21.62 23.34
N ALA A 472 38.76 20.77 24.02
CA ALA A 472 38.49 19.33 24.07
C ALA A 472 37.15 19.03 24.77
N ILE A 473 36.88 19.67 25.91
CA ILE A 473 35.65 19.47 26.70
C ILE A 473 34.42 20.05 25.98
N ILE A 474 34.53 21.25 25.42
CA ILE A 474 33.43 21.86 24.64
C ILE A 474 33.10 20.99 23.42
N LYS A 475 34.09 20.58 22.62
CA LYS A 475 33.84 19.69 21.46
C LYS A 475 33.25 18.35 21.86
N GLY A 476 33.68 17.78 22.99
CA GLY A 476 33.08 16.57 23.57
C GLY A 476 31.58 16.73 23.84
N GLY A 477 31.19 17.86 24.44
CA GLY A 477 29.79 18.22 24.69
C GLY A 477 28.98 18.59 23.44
N GLU A 478 29.58 19.25 22.45
CA GLU A 478 28.95 19.55 21.17
C GLU A 478 28.64 18.26 20.38
N PHE A 479 29.58 17.32 20.30
CA PHE A 479 29.36 16.02 19.65
C PHE A 479 28.35 15.14 20.41
N TRP A 480 28.36 15.16 21.75
CA TRP A 480 27.32 14.52 22.58
C TRP A 480 25.93 15.05 22.23
N SER A 481 25.80 16.38 22.16
CA SER A 481 24.55 17.07 21.84
C SER A 481 24.06 16.74 20.43
N LEU A 482 24.95 16.72 19.44
CA LEU A 482 24.63 16.35 18.06
C LEU A 482 24.18 14.88 17.97
N GLY A 483 24.77 13.98 18.76
CA GLY A 483 24.33 12.58 18.88
C GLY A 483 22.91 12.46 19.42
N LEU A 484 22.56 13.21 20.47
CA LEU A 484 21.19 13.25 21.00
C LEU A 484 20.18 13.80 19.96
N ARG A 485 20.56 14.83 19.19
CA ARG A 485 19.71 15.35 18.09
C ARG A 485 19.42 14.29 17.03
N ALA A 486 20.45 13.54 16.63
CA ALA A 486 20.29 12.44 15.68
C ALA A 486 19.36 11.33 16.22
N LEU A 487 19.41 11.02 17.52
CA LEU A 487 18.47 10.08 18.16
C LEU A 487 17.02 10.59 18.20
N TYR A 488 16.79 11.86 18.54
CA TYR A 488 15.43 12.43 18.53
C TYR A 488 14.84 12.52 17.11
N PHE A 489 15.69 12.76 16.11
CA PHE A 489 15.29 12.70 14.70
C PHE A 489 15.00 11.27 14.25
N ALA A 490 15.81 10.28 14.66
CA ALA A 490 15.54 8.87 14.42
C ALA A 490 14.19 8.42 15.00
N LEU A 491 13.79 8.92 16.17
CA LEU A 491 12.47 8.63 16.77
C LEU A 491 11.30 9.14 15.90
N ASN A 492 11.46 10.26 15.19
CA ASN A 492 10.44 10.75 14.24
C ASN A 492 10.35 9.87 12.99
N LEU A 493 11.51 9.46 12.46
CA LEU A 493 11.55 8.51 11.34
C LEU A 493 11.02 7.12 11.73
N LEU A 494 11.14 6.71 12.99
CA LEU A 494 10.50 5.49 13.49
C LEU A 494 8.97 5.60 13.47
N LEU A 495 8.41 6.76 13.81
CA LEU A 495 6.96 6.98 13.73
C LEU A 495 6.42 7.00 12.30
N TRP A 496 7.28 7.22 11.29
CA TRP A 496 6.91 7.12 9.88
C TRP A 496 6.52 5.70 9.44
N PHE A 497 6.96 4.66 10.17
CA PHE A 497 6.51 3.28 9.94
C PHE A 497 5.02 3.08 10.26
N PHE A 498 4.45 3.89 11.16
CA PHE A 498 3.00 3.91 11.44
C PHE A 498 2.23 4.90 10.55
N GLY A 499 2.91 5.58 9.63
CA GLY A 499 2.34 6.49 8.64
C GLY A 499 2.92 7.91 8.68
N PRO A 500 2.63 8.74 7.67
CA PRO A 500 3.14 10.10 7.57
C PRO A 500 2.41 11.07 8.53
N ILE A 501 1.17 10.77 8.95
CA ILE A 501 0.44 11.58 9.94
C ILE A 501 1.11 11.51 11.33
N PRO A 502 1.38 10.32 11.92
CA PRO A 502 2.15 10.21 13.17
C PRO A 502 3.50 10.92 13.11
N MET A 503 4.26 10.76 12.02
CA MET A 503 5.57 11.42 11.83
C MET A 503 5.46 12.94 11.75
N PHE A 504 4.46 13.47 11.06
CA PHE A 504 4.23 14.91 10.96
C PHE A 504 3.84 15.52 12.30
N LEU A 505 2.91 14.88 13.02
CA LEU A 505 2.50 15.31 14.36
C LEU A 505 3.66 15.23 15.35
N SER A 506 4.47 14.15 15.31
CA SER A 506 5.64 14.04 16.17
C SER A 506 6.72 15.07 15.84
N SER A 507 6.85 15.48 14.57
CA SER A 507 7.79 16.53 14.16
C SER A 507 7.43 17.88 14.79
N ILE A 508 6.13 18.24 14.80
CA ILE A 508 5.63 19.44 15.48
C ILE A 508 5.85 19.34 16.99
N ILE A 509 5.44 18.22 17.61
CA ILE A 509 5.57 18.01 19.06
C ILE A 509 7.04 18.05 19.49
N LEU A 510 7.94 17.42 18.73
CA LEU A 510 9.36 17.45 19.03
C LEU A 510 9.93 18.87 18.90
N VAL A 511 9.58 19.65 17.87
CA VAL A 511 10.03 21.04 17.78
C VAL A 511 9.56 21.88 18.97
N ILE A 512 8.35 21.67 19.48
CA ILE A 512 7.85 22.35 20.69
C ILE A 512 8.67 21.95 21.93
N ILE A 513 8.93 20.65 22.11
CA ILE A 513 9.75 20.13 23.22
C ILE A 513 11.18 20.66 23.13
N LEU A 514 11.81 20.61 21.96
CA LEU A 514 13.16 21.11 21.73
C LEU A 514 13.22 22.62 21.95
N HIS A 515 12.22 23.40 21.52
CA HIS A 515 12.19 24.84 21.76
C HIS A 515 12.20 25.19 23.26
N TYR A 516 11.50 24.41 24.08
CA TYR A 516 11.52 24.54 25.54
C TYR A 516 12.86 24.13 26.14
N LEU A 517 13.43 22.99 25.72
CA LEU A 517 14.72 22.48 26.22
C LEU A 517 15.92 23.34 25.78
N ASP A 518 15.85 23.97 24.61
CA ASP A 518 16.94 24.75 24.03
C ASP A 518 16.93 26.23 24.44
N THR A 519 15.80 26.75 24.90
CA THR A 519 15.68 28.16 25.28
C THR A 519 16.08 28.34 26.74
N ASN A 520 17.22 28.98 26.96
CA ASN A 520 17.62 29.44 28.28
C ASN A 520 17.08 30.86 28.55
N THR A 521 16.31 31.02 29.62
CA THR A 521 15.84 32.30 30.14
C THR A 521 16.58 32.75 31.40
N THR A 522 17.42 31.89 31.98
CA THR A 522 18.19 32.24 33.18
C THR A 522 19.38 33.13 32.81
N PRO A 523 19.66 34.22 33.55
CA PRO A 523 20.84 35.03 33.32
C PRO A 523 22.10 34.22 33.62
N LEU A 524 23.18 34.46 32.87
CA LEU A 524 24.48 33.83 33.11
C LEU A 524 24.93 34.02 34.55
N HIS A 525 25.47 32.98 35.16
CA HIS A 525 26.17 33.13 36.42
C HIS A 525 27.49 33.89 36.19
N ASN A 526 27.66 35.03 36.86
CA ASN A 526 28.91 35.79 36.81
C ASN A 526 29.99 35.09 37.64
N TYR A 527 30.68 34.13 37.02
CA TYR A 527 31.92 33.57 37.54
C TYR A 527 33.00 34.67 37.58
N SER A 528 33.21 35.27 38.76
CA SER A 528 34.12 36.42 38.94
C SER A 528 35.55 36.13 38.45
N THR A 529 36.00 36.87 37.44
CA THR A 529 37.35 36.70 36.85
C THR A 529 38.45 36.87 37.91
N SER A 530 39.52 36.08 37.80
CA SER A 530 40.57 35.97 38.83
C SER A 530 41.40 37.24 39.03
N GLU A 531 41.29 38.23 38.15
CA GLU A 531 41.89 39.56 38.30
C GLU A 531 41.43 40.21 39.62
N SER A 532 40.13 40.16 39.94
CA SER A 532 39.58 40.73 41.19
C SER A 532 40.20 40.14 42.47
N CYS A 533 40.52 38.85 42.49
CA CYS A 533 41.16 38.19 43.64
C CYS A 533 42.65 38.49 43.74
N THR A 534 43.30 38.80 42.61
CA THR A 534 44.72 39.14 42.56
C THR A 534 44.92 40.58 43.03
N ASP A 535 44.11 41.53 42.57
CA ASP A 535 44.15 42.91 43.06
C ASP A 535 43.78 43.02 44.55
N GLN A 536 42.81 42.24 45.04
CA GLN A 536 42.50 42.20 46.48
C GLN A 536 43.72 41.71 47.30
N LYS A 537 44.39 40.63 46.87
CA LYS A 537 45.58 40.09 47.56
C LYS A 537 46.82 40.99 47.43
N VAL A 538 46.94 41.77 46.36
CA VAL A 538 48.01 42.76 46.18
C VAL A 538 47.73 43.99 47.04
N ALA A 539 46.49 44.49 47.09
CA ALA A 539 46.07 45.56 47.98
C ALA A 539 46.31 45.17 49.46
N ASP A 540 45.86 43.99 49.90
CA ASP A 540 46.07 43.51 51.27
C ASP A 540 47.56 43.34 51.60
N ARG A 541 48.41 42.97 50.63
CA ARG A 541 49.89 42.93 50.82
C ARG A 541 50.54 44.29 50.88
N ILE A 542 50.00 45.30 50.20
CA ILE A 542 50.53 46.67 50.21
C ILE A 542 50.12 47.37 51.51
N TYR A 543 48.82 47.33 51.86
CA TYR A 543 48.33 47.91 53.11
C TYR A 543 48.79 47.15 54.36
N GLY A 544 48.90 45.82 54.30
CA GLY A 544 49.40 44.99 55.41
C GLY A 544 50.92 45.09 55.67
N LYS A 545 51.71 45.68 54.76
CA LYS A 545 53.13 45.96 54.99
C LYS A 545 53.41 47.38 55.49
N ALA A 546 52.51 48.34 55.25
CA ALA A 546 52.66 49.72 55.69
C ALA A 546 52.61 49.89 57.22
N THR A 547 52.03 48.92 57.95
CA THR A 547 51.86 48.96 59.41
C THR A 547 52.96 48.26 60.21
N PHE A 548 54.00 47.73 59.57
CA PHE A 548 55.05 46.94 60.25
C PHE A 548 56.48 47.54 60.18
N ILE A 549 56.63 48.76 59.65
CA ILE A 549 57.92 49.48 59.60
C ILE A 549 57.78 50.92 60.11
N ASP A 550 57.13 51.13 61.28
CA ASP A 550 57.34 52.37 62.03
C ASP A 550 56.98 52.28 63.53
N HIS A 551 57.63 51.37 64.28
CA HIS A 551 57.67 51.48 65.76
C HIS A 551 58.89 50.79 66.38
N ASN A 552 60.07 51.40 66.22
CA ASN A 552 61.19 51.09 67.10
C ASN A 552 62.15 52.29 67.29
N ASN A 553 61.68 53.39 67.91
CA ASN A 553 62.59 54.35 68.53
C ASN A 553 61.98 55.14 69.72
N ASN A 554 62.44 54.76 70.93
CA ASN A 554 62.66 55.56 72.14
C ASN A 554 61.66 56.65 72.64
N ARG A 555 61.13 56.36 73.84
CA ARG A 555 61.21 57.16 75.09
C ARG A 555 60.63 58.60 75.15
N GLY A 556 59.65 58.76 76.06
CA GLY A 556 59.98 59.36 77.37
C GLY A 556 59.16 60.58 77.85
N CYS A 557 58.63 60.46 79.08
CA CYS A 557 57.96 61.50 79.91
C CYS A 557 56.63 62.08 79.36
N GLY A 558 55.59 62.29 80.16
CA GLY A 558 55.34 61.99 81.58
C GLY A 558 54.34 63.00 82.17
N LEU A 559 53.44 62.57 83.07
CA LEU A 559 52.70 63.39 84.07
C LEU A 559 51.60 62.59 84.82
N ARG A 560 51.98 61.76 85.80
CA ARG A 560 51.64 61.91 87.23
C ARG A 560 52.21 60.77 88.06
#